data_AF-A5Z893-F1
#
_entry.id   AF-A5Z893-F1
#
_cell.length_a   1.000
_cell.length_b   1.000
_cell.length_c   1.000
_cell.angle_alpha   90.00
_cell.angle_beta   90.00
_cell.angle_gamma   90.00
#
_symmetry.space_group_name_H-M   'P 1'
#
loop_
_entity.id
_entity.type
_entity.pdbx_description
1 polymer ?
#
loop_
_entity_poly.entity_id
_entity_poly.type
_entity_poly.pdbx_seq_one_letter_code
_entity_poly.pdbx_strand_id
1 'polypeptide(L)'
;MVFWTFTKSFETVKNILHIVDYVMIMTVNPGFAGQSYLEYIDEKIEEFIQNRKKYHYEIVVDGGISEEKIKKLNQKGVKGFILGTSSLFGKGDYVHTIKKLRVL
;
A
#
# COMPACT_ATOMS: atom_id res chain seq x y z
N MET A 1 8.85 7.05 -8.55
CA MET A 1 8.18 5.90 -7.88
C MET A 1 9.24 4.83 -7.61
N VAL A 2 9.59 4.60 -6.35
CA VAL A 2 10.54 3.54 -5.97
C VAL A 2 9.76 2.34 -5.47
N PHE A 3 9.94 1.20 -6.14
CA PHE A 3 9.32 -0.09 -5.81
C PHE A 3 10.14 -0.74 -4.70
N TRP A 4 9.59 -0.86 -3.48
CA TRP A 4 10.25 -1.61 -2.41
C TRP A 4 9.60 -2.98 -2.22
N THR A 5 10.46 -4.01 -2.25
CA THR A 5 10.08 -5.40 -2.00
C THR A 5 9.73 -5.61 -0.53
N PHE A 6 8.81 -6.52 -0.24
CA PHE A 6 8.34 -6.88 1.11
C PHE A 6 9.47 -7.13 2.13
N THR A 7 10.65 -7.57 1.68
CA THR A 7 11.82 -7.95 2.50
C THR A 7 12.69 -6.81 3.03
N LYS A 8 12.55 -5.59 2.51
CA LYS A 8 13.47 -4.48 2.86
C LYS A 8 12.91 -3.68 4.03
N SER A 9 13.78 -3.39 5.01
CA SER A 9 13.47 -2.53 6.17
C SER A 9 13.58 -1.05 5.80
N PHE A 10 12.93 -0.18 6.56
CA PHE A 10 13.06 1.28 6.43
C PHE A 10 14.53 1.74 6.44
N GLU A 11 15.34 1.18 7.33
CA GLU A 11 16.75 1.51 7.49
C GLU A 11 17.58 1.32 6.21
N THR A 12 17.23 0.32 5.39
CA THR A 12 17.93 0.06 4.14
C THR A 12 17.69 1.16 3.09
N VAL A 13 16.61 1.92 3.26
CA VAL A 13 16.07 2.80 2.21
C VAL A 13 16.07 4.26 2.62
N LYS A 14 16.19 4.56 3.91
CA LYS A 14 16.05 5.91 4.49
C LYS A 14 16.91 6.97 3.80
N ASN A 15 18.08 6.58 3.31
CA ASN A 15 19.03 7.48 2.65
C ASN A 15 18.53 7.99 1.30
N ILE A 16 17.58 7.33 0.64
CA ILE A 16 17.01 7.78 -0.63
C ILE A 16 15.59 8.36 -0.49
N LEU A 17 15.02 8.36 0.72
CA LEU A 17 13.62 8.78 0.90
C LEU A 17 13.38 10.28 0.66
N HIS A 18 14.43 11.09 0.69
CA HIS A 18 14.33 12.54 0.47
C HIS A 18 14.24 12.95 -1.01
N ILE A 19 14.42 12.01 -1.94
CA ILE A 19 14.33 12.24 -3.39
C ILE A 19 13.11 11.57 -4.03
N VAL A 20 12.14 11.12 -3.23
CA VAL A 20 10.95 10.40 -3.72
C VAL A 20 9.68 11.04 -3.19
N ASP A 21 8.67 11.19 -4.05
CA ASP A 21 7.36 11.69 -3.64
C ASP A 21 6.46 10.58 -3.09
N TYR A 22 6.69 9.33 -3.51
CA TYR A 22 5.87 8.18 -3.13
C TYR A 22 6.73 6.98 -2.77
N VAL A 23 6.37 6.33 -1.67
CA VAL A 23 6.87 5.02 -1.25
C VAL A 23 5.76 3.99 -1.44
N MET A 24 6.02 2.98 -2.27
CA MET A 24 5.11 1.86 -2.45
C MET A 24 5.56 0.66 -1.64
N ILE A 25 4.69 0.16 -0.77
CA ILE A 25 4.94 -1.01 0.09
C ILE A 25 4.12 -2.19 -0.42
N MET A 26 4.80 -3.26 -0.79
CA MET A 26 4.13 -4.52 -1.12
C MET A 26 3.72 -5.30 0.13
N THR A 27 2.46 -5.72 0.19
CA THR A 27 1.83 -6.50 1.27
C THR A 27 1.66 -7.97 0.91
N VAL A 28 2.25 -8.41 -0.20
CA VAL A 28 2.35 -9.81 -0.65
C VAL A 28 3.74 -10.07 -1.22
N ASN A 29 4.06 -11.34 -1.52
CA ASN A 29 5.30 -11.65 -2.21
C ASN A 29 5.15 -11.24 -3.70
N PRO A 30 6.11 -10.49 -4.28
CA PRO A 30 6.08 -10.13 -5.69
C PRO A 30 6.10 -11.39 -6.58
N GLY A 31 5.41 -11.31 -7.71
CA GLY A 31 5.47 -12.31 -8.77
C GLY A 31 4.09 -12.71 -9.30
N PHE A 32 3.13 -12.97 -8.42
CA PHE A 32 1.81 -13.49 -8.80
C PHE A 32 0.65 -12.72 -8.19
N ALA A 33 -0.44 -12.60 -8.94
CA ALA A 33 -1.71 -12.05 -8.45
C ALA A 33 -2.44 -13.07 -7.56
N GLY A 34 -3.33 -12.59 -6.68
CA GLY A 34 -4.19 -13.43 -5.84
C GLY A 34 -3.52 -13.98 -4.58
N GLN A 35 -2.33 -13.50 -4.23
CA GLN A 35 -1.68 -13.86 -2.98
C GLN A 35 -2.36 -13.19 -1.77
N SER A 36 -2.29 -13.87 -0.63
CA SER A 36 -2.84 -13.38 0.64
C SER A 36 -2.01 -12.24 1.23
N TYR A 37 -2.71 -11.27 1.81
CA TYR A 37 -2.12 -10.15 2.55
C TYR A 37 -1.24 -10.67 3.70
N LEU A 38 -0.05 -10.12 3.84
CA LEU A 38 0.92 -10.44 4.88
C LEU A 38 0.75 -9.48 6.06
N GLU A 39 0.00 -9.87 7.09
CA GLU A 39 -0.33 -8.98 8.23
C GLU A 39 0.89 -8.38 8.93
N TYR A 40 2.02 -9.10 8.99
CA TYR A 40 3.25 -8.61 9.61
C TYR A 40 3.85 -7.38 8.90
N ILE A 41 3.44 -7.10 7.65
CA ILE A 41 3.86 -5.89 6.92
C ILE A 41 3.27 -4.62 7.53
N ASP A 42 2.21 -4.72 8.33
CA ASP A 42 1.59 -3.57 9.00
C ASP A 42 2.56 -2.81 9.91
N GLU A 43 3.48 -3.51 10.59
CA GLU A 43 4.51 -2.90 11.43
C GLU A 43 5.46 -2.03 10.60
N LYS A 44 5.84 -2.52 9.42
CA LYS A 44 6.65 -1.76 8.47
C LYS A 44 5.87 -0.56 7.92
N ILE A 45 4.59 -0.73 7.57
CA ILE A 45 3.76 0.40 7.11
C ILE A 45 3.73 1.50 8.17
N GLU A 46 3.58 1.13 9.45
CA GLU A 46 3.60 2.06 10.57
C GLU A 46 4.93 2.81 10.68
N GLU A 47 6.07 2.12 10.53
CA GLU A 47 7.41 2.72 10.55
C GLU A 47 7.57 3.79 9.46
N PHE A 48 7.09 3.52 8.24
CA PHE A 48 7.09 4.51 7.16
C PHE A 48 6.12 5.66 7.46
N ILE A 49 4.94 5.39 8.00
CA ILE A 49 3.96 6.44 8.37
C ILE A 49 4.55 7.43 9.37
N GLN A 50 5.27 6.93 10.39
CA GLN A 50 5.90 7.78 11.40
C GLN A 50 6.99 8.69 10.81
N ASN A 51 7.68 8.24 9.76
CA ASN A 51 8.78 8.97 9.14
C ASN A 51 8.37 9.83 7.93
N ARG A 52 7.17 9.64 7.37
CA ARG A 52 6.76 10.28 6.11
C ARG A 52 6.90 11.81 6.09
N LYS A 53 6.59 12.47 7.21
CA LYS A 53 6.71 13.94 7.34
C LYS A 53 8.16 14.42 7.29
N LYS A 54 9.09 13.64 7.84
CA LYS A 54 10.52 13.97 7.87
C LYS A 54 11.14 13.95 6.47
N TYR A 55 10.68 13.02 5.62
CA TYR A 55 11.24 12.78 4.29
C TYR A 55 10.35 13.29 3.15
N HIS A 56 9.17 13.82 3.45
CA HIS A 56 8.23 14.44 2.49
C HIS A 56 7.72 13.49 1.40
N TYR A 57 7.40 12.24 1.74
CA TYR A 57 6.76 11.28 0.83
C TYR A 57 5.36 10.90 1.27
N GLU A 58 4.57 10.39 0.32
CA GLU A 58 3.29 9.73 0.57
C GLU A 58 3.41 8.21 0.42
N ILE A 59 2.51 7.49 1.09
CA ILE A 59 2.57 6.02 1.14
C ILE A 59 1.47 5.42 0.28
N VAL A 60 1.85 4.42 -0.49
CA VAL A 60 0.97 3.62 -1.36
C VAL A 60 1.18 2.15 -1.03
N VAL A 61 0.13 1.34 -1.06
CA VAL A 61 0.21 -0.10 -0.79
C VAL A 61 -0.25 -0.94 -1.97
N ASP A 62 0.44 -2.06 -2.19
CA ASP A 62 0.19 -2.99 -3.30
C ASP A 62 0.14 -4.45 -2.84
N GLY A 63 -0.88 -5.18 -3.29
CA GLY A 63 -1.02 -6.62 -3.09
C GLY A 63 -2.10 -7.02 -2.07
N GLY A 64 -3.09 -7.78 -2.52
CA GLY A 64 -4.12 -8.35 -1.63
C GLY A 64 -5.00 -7.30 -0.94
N ILE A 65 -5.17 -6.13 -1.54
CA ILE A 65 -5.92 -5.01 -0.96
C ILE A 65 -7.43 -5.25 -1.09
N SER A 66 -8.10 -5.47 0.04
CA SER A 66 -9.57 -5.56 0.16
C SER A 66 -10.16 -4.24 0.68
N GLU A 67 -11.49 -4.09 0.62
CA GLU A 67 -12.20 -2.93 1.19
C GLU A 67 -11.89 -2.71 2.68
N GLU A 68 -11.81 -3.79 3.47
CA GLU A 68 -11.46 -3.71 4.89
C GLU A 68 -10.04 -3.16 5.09
N LYS A 69 -9.09 -3.61 4.28
CA LYS A 69 -7.71 -3.13 4.33
C LYS A 69 -7.59 -1.67 3.91
N ILE A 70 -8.36 -1.24 2.91
CA ILE A 70 -8.43 0.18 2.52
C ILE A 70 -8.88 1.03 3.71
N LYS A 71 -10.00 0.68 4.36
CA LYS A 71 -10.49 1.41 5.55
C LYS A 71 -9.43 1.48 6.65
N LYS A 72 -8.85 0.33 7.01
CA LYS A 72 -7.84 0.20 8.07
C LYS A 72 -6.59 1.06 7.78
N LEU A 73 -6.05 0.99 6.56
CA LEU A 73 -4.81 1.65 6.20
C LEU A 73 -5.01 3.14 5.87
N ASN A 74 -6.16 3.54 5.35
CA ASN A 74 -6.51 4.94 5.14
C ASN A 74 -6.54 5.71 6.46
N GLN A 75 -7.09 5.10 7.53
CA GLN A 75 -7.08 5.68 8.88
C GLN A 75 -5.67 5.90 9.44
N LYS A 76 -4.70 5.07 9.06
CA LYS A 76 -3.29 5.26 9.41
C LYS A 76 -2.59 6.31 8.52
N GLY A 77 -3.22 6.69 7.42
CA GLY A 77 -2.77 7.73 6.49
C GLY A 77 -1.98 7.21 5.29
N VAL A 78 -2.21 5.95 4.88
CA VAL A 78 -1.87 5.51 3.52
C VAL A 78 -2.74 6.27 2.52
N LYS A 79 -2.14 6.78 1.44
CA LYS A 79 -2.81 7.64 0.45
C LYS A 79 -3.19 6.96 -0.84
N GLY A 80 -2.57 5.82 -1.16
CA GLY A 80 -2.84 5.10 -2.39
C GLY A 80 -2.97 3.60 -2.18
N PHE A 81 -3.80 2.98 -3.01
CA PHE A 81 -4.12 1.55 -2.96
C PHE A 81 -4.12 0.99 -4.38
N ILE A 82 -3.24 0.02 -4.65
CA ILE A 82 -3.26 -0.69 -5.93
C ILE A 82 -4.35 -1.76 -5.85
N LEU A 83 -5.34 -1.65 -6.75
CA LEU A 83 -6.49 -2.54 -6.79
C LEU A 83 -6.23 -3.71 -7.72
N GLY A 84 -6.56 -4.92 -7.26
CA GLY A 84 -6.38 -6.17 -7.98
C GLY A 84 -7.66 -6.99 -8.03
N THR A 85 -7.53 -8.30 -8.21
CA THR A 85 -8.65 -9.26 -8.17
C THR A 85 -9.35 -9.32 -6.81
N SER A 86 -8.65 -8.93 -5.74
CA SER A 86 -9.19 -8.86 -4.39
C SER A 86 -10.28 -7.79 -4.22
N SER A 87 -10.24 -6.72 -5.00
CA SER A 87 -11.09 -5.53 -4.79
C SER A 87 -11.79 -5.00 -6.03
N LEU A 88 -11.28 -5.25 -7.24
CA LEU A 88 -11.78 -4.61 -8.46
C LEU A 88 -12.06 -5.62 -9.58
N PHE A 89 -11.05 -6.38 -9.99
CA PHE A 89 -11.20 -7.30 -11.13
C PHE A 89 -12.09 -8.50 -10.77
N GLY A 90 -13.02 -8.85 -11.66
CA GLY A 90 -13.96 -9.96 -11.46
C GLY A 90 -15.12 -9.66 -10.51
N LYS A 91 -15.31 -8.40 -10.08
CA LYS A 91 -16.41 -7.97 -9.18
C LYS A 91 -17.62 -7.37 -9.91
N GLY A 92 -17.64 -7.40 -11.25
CA GLY A 92 -18.73 -6.88 -12.06
C GLY A 92 -18.57 -5.39 -12.38
N ASP A 93 -19.49 -4.55 -11.89
CA ASP A 93 -19.52 -3.12 -12.18
C ASP A 93 -18.33 -2.38 -11.56
N TYR A 94 -17.35 -2.08 -12.40
CA TYR A 94 -16.16 -1.31 -12.06
C TYR A 94 -16.49 0.11 -11.57
N VAL A 95 -17.49 0.77 -12.18
CA VAL A 95 -17.86 2.15 -11.82
C VAL A 95 -18.43 2.19 -10.41
N HIS A 96 -19.36 1.27 -10.11
CA HIS A 96 -19.93 1.16 -8.77
C HIS A 96 -18.85 0.83 -7.73
N THR A 97 -18.01 -0.16 -8.02
CA THR A 97 -16.91 -0.58 -7.14
C THR A 97 -15.95 0.58 -6.84
N ILE A 98 -15.49 1.30 -7.86
CA ILE A 98 -14.57 2.43 -7.67
C ILE A 98 -15.22 3.55 -6.86
N LYS A 99 -16.50 3.88 -7.11
CA LYS A 99 -17.23 4.87 -6.32
C LYS A 99 -17.31 4.47 -4.85
N LYS A 100 -17.61 3.20 -4.58
CA LYS A 100 -17.64 2.65 -3.21
C LYS A 100 -16.27 2.72 -2.53
N LEU A 101 -15.19 2.41 -3.23
CA LEU A 101 -13.84 2.42 -2.65
C LEU A 101 -13.28 3.83 -2.41
N ARG A 102 -13.69 4.83 -3.21
CA ARG A 102 -13.24 6.23 -3.07
C ARG A 102 -13.78 6.96 -1.85
N VAL A 103 -14.84 6.46 -1.22
CA VAL A 103 -15.43 7.05 -0.01
C VAL A 103 -14.88 6.44 1.29
N LEU A 104 -13.93 5.51 1.17
CA LEU A 104 -13.26 4.84 2.28
C LEU A 104 -12.01 5.58 2.73
#